data_AF-A0A9W8G1K6-F1
#
_entry.id   AF-A0A9W8G1K6-F1
#
_cell.length_a   1.000
_cell.length_b   1.000
_cell.length_c   1.000
_cell.angle_alpha   90.00
_cell.angle_beta   90.00
_cell.angle_gamma   90.00
#
_symmetry.space_group_name_H-M   'P 1'
#
loop_
_entity.id
_entity.type
_entity.pdbx_description
1 polymer ?
#
loop_
_entity_poly.entity_id
_entity_poly.type
_entity_poly.pdbx_seq_one_letter_code
_entity_poly.pdbx_strand_id
1 'polypeptide(L)'
;MRYHRSVLKSMSSRVAPKDKTLPKDKQLKKWKIIRGDRVMAITGKDRGKIGEVTDVSRKTNRVFVKGLNLAKKSTPKSNDSDGILQIEMPIHVSNLALVDPSTNLPTKVRIATFIDPETGKKEKRRYSIGTGTHIVKNIDLSYQSEWKDGVLDCDPDVVSKMSFETVPGIPPFPEDVIREIKNRHRKLF
;
A
#
# COMPACT_ATOMS: atom_id res chain seq x y z
N MET A 1 -3.98 -24.47 10.41
CA MET A 1 -2.94 -25.33 9.79
C MET A 1 -2.76 -24.96 8.33
N ARG A 2 -1.53 -24.69 7.86
CA ARG A 2 -1.24 -24.55 6.44
C ARG A 2 -0.84 -25.93 5.90
N TYR A 3 -1.60 -26.48 4.97
CA TYR A 3 -1.23 -27.70 4.26
C TYR A 3 0.03 -27.45 3.42
N HIS A 4 0.88 -28.46 3.29
CA HIS A 4 2.04 -28.39 2.40
C HIS A 4 1.60 -28.20 0.94
N ARG A 5 2.39 -27.49 0.13
CA ARG A 5 2.02 -27.11 -1.25
C ARG A 5 1.72 -28.31 -2.16
N SER A 6 2.42 -29.43 -1.96
CA SER A 6 2.17 -30.68 -2.69
C SER A 6 0.78 -31.25 -2.37
N VAL A 7 0.37 -31.21 -1.10
CA VAL A 7 -0.95 -31.67 -0.63
C VAL A 7 -2.05 -30.79 -1.19
N LEU A 8 -1.88 -29.46 -1.17
CA LEU A 8 -2.86 -28.54 -1.76
C LEU A 8 -3.07 -28.78 -3.27
N LYS A 9 -2.04 -29.22 -3.98
CA LYS A 9 -2.08 -29.46 -5.43
C LYS A 9 -2.76 -30.78 -5.80
N SER A 10 -2.75 -31.77 -4.91
CA SER A 10 -3.46 -33.04 -5.09
C SER A 10 -4.90 -33.00 -4.55
N MET A 11 -5.22 -32.05 -3.68
CA MET A 11 -6.58 -31.84 -3.20
C MET A 11 -7.51 -31.32 -4.31
N SER A 12 -8.76 -31.78 -4.29
CA SER A 12 -9.83 -31.21 -5.10
C SER A 12 -10.02 -29.73 -4.78
N SER A 13 -10.25 -28.90 -5.81
CA SER A 13 -10.46 -27.45 -5.67
C SER A 13 -11.68 -27.09 -4.82
N ARG A 14 -12.61 -28.03 -4.60
CA ARG A 14 -13.75 -27.88 -3.68
C ARG A 14 -13.35 -27.99 -2.21
N VAL A 15 -12.31 -28.75 -1.90
CA VAL A 15 -11.82 -29.02 -0.54
C VAL A 15 -10.63 -28.12 -0.20
N ALA A 16 -9.80 -27.80 -1.21
CA ALA A 16 -8.67 -26.91 -1.04
C ALA A 16 -9.15 -25.52 -0.57
N PRO A 17 -8.52 -24.95 0.47
CA PRO A 17 -8.86 -23.61 0.94
C PRO A 17 -8.59 -22.59 -0.18
N LYS A 18 -9.55 -21.68 -0.41
CA LYS A 18 -9.37 -20.62 -1.40
C LYS A 18 -8.30 -19.63 -0.92
N ASP A 19 -7.37 -19.30 -1.81
CA ASP A 19 -6.37 -18.28 -1.54
C ASP A 19 -7.04 -16.92 -1.35
N LYS A 20 -6.72 -16.26 -0.23
CA LYS A 20 -7.22 -14.91 0.08
C LYS A 20 -6.58 -13.84 -0.79
N THR A 21 -5.48 -14.16 -1.48
CA THR A 21 -4.66 -13.23 -2.24
C THR A 21 -4.36 -13.79 -3.62
N LEU A 22 -4.22 -12.93 -4.62
CA LEU A 22 -3.77 -13.36 -5.94
C LEU A 22 -2.30 -13.80 -5.89
N PRO A 23 -1.89 -14.78 -6.72
CA PRO A 23 -0.48 -15.10 -6.96
C PRO A 23 0.33 -13.85 -7.33
N LYS A 24 1.61 -13.79 -6.92
CA LYS A 24 2.46 -12.60 -7.10
C LYS A 24 2.62 -12.18 -8.58
N ASP A 25 2.60 -13.14 -9.50
CA ASP A 25 2.64 -12.93 -10.95
C ASP A 25 1.40 -12.22 -11.49
N LYS A 26 0.23 -12.44 -10.89
CA LYS A 26 -1.05 -11.81 -11.30
C LYS A 26 -1.31 -10.47 -10.61
N GLN A 27 -0.53 -10.11 -9.60
CA GLN A 27 -0.66 -8.81 -8.93
C GLN A 27 -0.11 -7.70 -9.84
N LEU A 28 -0.79 -6.55 -9.84
CA LEU A 28 -0.35 -5.39 -10.62
C LEU A 28 0.98 -4.85 -10.07
N LYS A 29 2.07 -4.98 -10.84
CA LYS A 29 3.40 -4.45 -10.47
C LYS A 29 3.43 -2.93 -10.38
N LYS A 30 2.70 -2.24 -11.26
CA LYS A 30 2.61 -0.77 -11.30
C LYS A 30 1.20 -0.35 -10.93
N TRP A 31 1.07 0.29 -9.79
CA TRP A 31 -0.21 0.72 -9.25
C TRP A 31 -0.39 2.23 -9.42
N LYS A 32 -1.55 2.67 -9.93
CA LYS A 32 -1.81 4.08 -10.25
C LYS A 32 -2.79 4.77 -9.31
N ILE A 33 -3.72 4.02 -8.69
CA ILE A 33 -4.80 4.55 -7.84
C ILE A 33 -4.42 4.44 -6.36
N ILE A 34 -4.52 5.49 -5.58
CA ILE A 34 -4.15 5.50 -4.16
C ILE A 34 -5.39 5.85 -3.33
N ARG A 35 -5.33 5.57 -2.03
CA ARG A 35 -6.35 6.07 -1.08
C ARG A 35 -6.45 7.59 -1.18
N GLY A 36 -7.67 8.12 -1.05
CA GLY A 36 -7.96 9.54 -1.20
C GLY A 36 -8.02 10.06 -2.65
N ASP A 37 -7.83 9.20 -3.66
CA ASP A 37 -8.03 9.61 -5.05
C ASP A 37 -9.51 9.63 -5.42
N ARG A 38 -9.90 10.55 -6.31
CA ARG A 38 -11.22 10.57 -6.95
C ARG A 38 -11.20 9.69 -8.20
N VAL A 39 -12.14 8.75 -8.26
CA VAL A 39 -12.25 7.77 -9.35
C VAL A 39 -13.67 7.69 -9.88
N MET A 40 -13.80 7.36 -11.15
CA MET A 40 -15.07 7.16 -11.84
C MET A 40 -15.19 5.71 -12.28
N ALA A 41 -16.36 5.11 -12.09
CA ALA A 41 -16.64 3.79 -12.62
C ALA A 41 -16.87 3.83 -14.13
N ILE A 42 -16.02 3.13 -14.87
CA ILE A 42 -16.09 3.04 -16.34
C ILE A 42 -17.10 1.96 -16.76
N THR A 43 -17.20 0.88 -15.97
CA THR A 43 -18.00 -0.31 -16.28
C THR A 43 -18.69 -0.84 -15.02
N GLY A 44 -19.74 -1.64 -15.22
CA GLY A 44 -20.51 -2.27 -14.14
C GLY A 44 -21.76 -1.49 -13.72
N LYS A 45 -22.33 -1.88 -12.57
CA LYS A 45 -23.61 -1.38 -12.04
C LYS A 45 -23.63 0.14 -11.84
N ASP A 46 -22.52 0.70 -11.38
CA ASP A 46 -22.40 2.11 -11.01
C ASP A 46 -21.65 2.94 -12.07
N ARG A 47 -21.66 2.52 -13.34
CA ARG A 47 -21.02 3.23 -14.45
C ARG A 47 -21.43 4.69 -14.47
N GLY A 48 -20.46 5.59 -14.61
CA GLY A 48 -20.70 7.03 -14.66
C GLY A 48 -20.58 7.73 -13.30
N LYS A 49 -20.72 7.01 -12.19
CA LYS A 49 -20.63 7.61 -10.86
C LYS A 49 -19.17 7.84 -10.46
N ILE A 50 -18.95 8.96 -9.76
CA ILE A 50 -17.66 9.35 -9.19
C ILE A 50 -17.69 9.09 -7.69
N GLY A 51 -16.60 8.57 -7.15
CA GLY A 51 -16.42 8.38 -5.72
C GLY A 51 -14.96 8.53 -5.30
N GLU A 52 -14.73 8.61 -4.00
CA GLU A 52 -13.39 8.67 -3.42
C GLU A 52 -12.93 7.29 -2.98
N VAL A 53 -11.64 6.99 -3.17
CA VAL A 53 -11.05 5.71 -2.79
C VAL A 53 -10.80 5.66 -1.28
N THR A 54 -11.54 4.82 -0.57
CA THR A 54 -11.38 4.60 0.88
C THR A 54 -10.20 3.67 1.17
N ASP A 55 -10.11 2.54 0.45
CA ASP A 55 -9.06 1.55 0.69
C ASP A 55 -8.63 0.82 -0.60
N VAL A 56 -7.41 0.30 -0.59
CA VAL A 56 -6.75 -0.31 -1.75
C VAL A 56 -6.12 -1.66 -1.38
N SER A 57 -6.71 -2.74 -1.89
CA SER A 57 -6.19 -4.09 -1.76
C SER A 57 -5.30 -4.48 -2.93
N ARG A 58 -4.01 -4.16 -2.84
CA ARG A 58 -3.01 -4.50 -3.89
C ARG A 58 -2.84 -6.02 -4.07
N LYS A 59 -3.03 -6.80 -3.01
CA LYS A 59 -2.92 -8.27 -3.05
C LYS A 59 -4.02 -8.94 -3.89
N THR A 60 -5.13 -8.24 -4.13
CA THR A 60 -6.28 -8.76 -4.87
C THR A 60 -6.65 -7.91 -6.10
N ASN A 61 -5.83 -6.91 -6.43
CA ASN A 61 -6.09 -5.94 -7.49
C ASN A 61 -7.45 -5.22 -7.36
N ARG A 62 -7.89 -4.94 -6.12
CA ARG A 62 -9.21 -4.38 -5.82
C ARG A 62 -9.14 -3.11 -4.98
N VAL A 63 -10.19 -2.30 -5.09
CA VAL A 63 -10.32 -0.97 -4.49
C VAL A 63 -11.72 -0.82 -3.90
N PHE A 64 -11.80 -0.19 -2.74
CA PHE A 64 -13.06 0.23 -2.12
C PHE A 64 -13.27 1.70 -2.41
N VAL A 65 -14.45 2.03 -2.93
CA VAL A 65 -14.78 3.40 -3.33
C VAL A 65 -16.07 3.79 -2.63
N LYS A 66 -16.05 4.94 -1.95
CA LYS A 66 -17.18 5.47 -1.18
C LYS A 66 -18.41 5.60 -2.07
N GLY A 67 -19.51 4.97 -1.65
CA GLY A 67 -20.81 5.03 -2.34
C GLY A 67 -20.92 4.24 -3.66
N LEU A 68 -19.88 3.49 -4.06
CA LEU A 68 -19.93 2.62 -5.24
C LEU A 68 -19.97 1.14 -4.84
N ASN A 69 -20.64 0.33 -5.66
CA ASN A 69 -20.75 -1.12 -5.49
C ASN A 69 -21.26 -1.51 -4.09
N LEU A 70 -22.33 -0.84 -3.64
CA LEU A 70 -22.96 -1.09 -2.35
C LEU A 70 -23.67 -2.45 -2.35
N ALA A 71 -23.40 -3.25 -1.32
CA ALA A 71 -24.12 -4.47 -1.03
C ALA A 71 -24.83 -4.38 0.33
N LYS A 72 -26.03 -4.96 0.39
CA LYS A 72 -26.78 -5.12 1.63
C LYS A 72 -26.22 -6.32 2.38
N LYS A 73 -25.67 -6.10 3.57
CA LYS A 73 -25.20 -7.16 4.46
C LYS A 73 -26.11 -7.20 5.68
N SER A 74 -26.69 -8.37 5.93
CA SER A 74 -27.39 -8.63 7.18
C SER A 74 -26.36 -8.85 8.29
N THR A 75 -26.46 -8.09 9.38
CA THR A 75 -25.63 -8.27 10.57
C THR A 75 -26.38 -9.23 11.51
N PRO A 76 -25.71 -10.25 12.09
CA PRO A 76 -26.35 -11.09 13.10
C PRO A 76 -26.80 -10.25 14.29
N LYS A 77 -27.93 -10.61 14.90
CA LYS A 77 -28.48 -9.90 16.06
C LYS A 77 -27.43 -9.82 17.18
N SER A 78 -26.89 -8.63 17.39
CA SER A 78 -26.16 -8.24 18.60
C SER A 78 -27.03 -7.28 19.40
N ASN A 79 -26.79 -7.17 20.71
CA ASN A 79 -27.60 -6.37 21.62
C ASN A 79 -27.68 -4.88 21.24
N ASP A 80 -26.76 -4.38 20.40
CA ASP A 80 -26.60 -2.95 20.10
C ASP A 80 -27.00 -2.54 18.67
N SER A 81 -27.25 -3.48 17.75
CA SER A 81 -27.64 -3.12 16.37
C SER A 81 -28.39 -4.25 15.66
N ASP A 82 -29.68 -4.04 15.40
CA ASP A 82 -30.49 -4.85 14.49
C ASP A 82 -30.62 -4.10 13.15
N GLY A 83 -30.29 -4.74 12.02
CA GLY A 83 -30.50 -4.09 10.72
C GLY A 83 -29.68 -4.59 9.52
N ILE A 84 -30.16 -4.20 8.34
CA ILE A 84 -29.49 -4.39 7.05
C ILE A 84 -28.53 -3.21 6.83
N LEU A 85 -27.23 -3.47 6.89
CA LEU A 85 -26.20 -2.47 6.61
C LEU A 85 -25.88 -2.41 5.12
N GLN A 86 -25.62 -1.21 4.60
CA GLN A 86 -25.02 -1.04 3.27
C GLN A 86 -23.51 -0.90 3.43
N ILE A 87 -22.76 -1.77 2.78
CA ILE A 87 -21.30 -1.79 2.84
C ILE A 87 -20.74 -1.69 1.42
N GLU A 88 -19.70 -0.90 1.23
CA GLU A 88 -18.96 -0.82 -0.02
C GLU A 88 -18.25 -2.14 -0.32
N MET A 89 -18.52 -2.73 -1.48
CA MET A 89 -17.85 -3.94 -1.92
C MET A 89 -16.68 -3.63 -2.86
N PRO A 90 -15.63 -4.47 -2.85
CA PRO A 90 -14.43 -4.20 -3.61
C PRO A 90 -14.67 -4.25 -5.13
N ILE A 91 -14.21 -3.22 -5.84
CA ILE A 91 -14.25 -3.11 -7.29
C ILE A 91 -12.86 -3.42 -7.85
N HIS A 92 -12.77 -4.11 -8.98
CA HIS A 92 -11.49 -4.36 -9.63
C HIS A 92 -10.94 -3.06 -10.26
N VAL A 93 -9.62 -2.83 -10.15
CA VAL A 93 -8.97 -1.59 -10.60
C VAL A 93 -9.25 -1.27 -12.08
N SER A 94 -9.39 -2.28 -12.94
CA SER A 94 -9.64 -2.10 -14.37
C SER A 94 -10.97 -1.40 -14.67
N ASN A 95 -11.93 -1.44 -13.74
CA ASN A 95 -13.26 -0.87 -13.94
C ASN A 95 -13.34 0.59 -13.46
N LEU A 96 -12.22 1.15 -13.00
CA LEU A 96 -12.12 2.50 -12.45
C LEU A 96 -11.14 3.34 -13.28
N ALA A 97 -11.51 4.58 -13.56
CA ALA A 97 -10.63 5.62 -14.08
C ALA A 97 -10.32 6.64 -12.99
N LEU A 98 -9.12 7.22 -12.98
CA LEU A 98 -8.85 8.40 -12.19
C LEU A 98 -9.56 9.60 -12.80
N VAL A 99 -10.12 10.44 -11.95
CA VAL A 99 -10.71 11.71 -12.36
C VAL A 99 -9.63 12.77 -12.34
N ASP A 100 -9.51 13.53 -13.43
CA ASP A 100 -8.60 14.65 -13.50
C ASP A 100 -9.12 15.82 -12.64
N PRO A 101 -8.32 16.38 -11.71
CA PRO A 101 -8.76 17.48 -10.85
C PRO A 101 -9.18 18.73 -11.63
N SER A 102 -8.61 18.99 -12.81
CA SER A 102 -8.95 20.17 -13.61
C SER A 102 -10.28 20.04 -14.34
N THR A 103 -10.52 18.89 -14.96
CA THR A 103 -11.68 18.69 -15.86
C THR A 103 -12.82 17.92 -15.23
N ASN A 104 -12.61 17.28 -14.07
CA ASN A 104 -13.53 16.31 -13.46
C ASN A 104 -13.96 15.16 -14.39
N LEU A 105 -13.22 14.93 -15.48
CA LEU A 105 -13.47 13.86 -16.43
C LEU A 105 -12.55 12.65 -16.15
N PRO A 106 -12.96 11.44 -16.56
CA PRO A 106 -12.10 10.26 -16.44
C PRO A 106 -10.90 10.38 -17.39
N THR A 107 -9.69 10.24 -16.85
CA THR A 107 -8.46 10.39 -17.63
C THR A 107 -7.52 9.20 -17.52
N LYS A 108 -6.70 9.03 -18.55
CA LYS A 108 -5.58 8.08 -18.53
C LYS A 108 -4.40 8.74 -17.82
N VAL A 109 -3.83 8.02 -16.85
CA VAL A 109 -2.74 8.52 -16.01
C VAL A 109 -1.42 7.85 -16.37
N ARG A 110 -0.35 8.65 -16.44
CA ARG A 110 1.04 8.20 -16.59
C ARG A 110 1.86 8.63 -15.38
N ILE A 111 2.91 7.87 -15.08
CA ILE A 111 3.91 8.19 -14.05
C ILE A 111 5.18 8.60 -14.78
N ALA A 112 5.66 9.82 -14.54
CA ALA A 112 6.92 10.32 -15.07
C ALA A 112 7.80 10.87 -13.93
N THR A 113 9.09 10.94 -14.22
CA THR A 113 10.07 11.56 -13.33
C THR A 113 10.18 13.03 -13.68
N PHE A 114 9.98 13.87 -12.67
CA PHE A 114 10.17 15.31 -12.73
C PHE A 114 11.39 15.66 -11.88
N ILE A 115 12.05 16.74 -12.24
CA ILE A 115 13.17 17.30 -11.48
C ILE A 115 12.62 18.56 -10.82
N ASP A 116 12.74 18.64 -9.50
CA ASP A 116 12.36 19.85 -8.79
C ASP A 116 13.37 20.96 -9.10
N PRO A 117 12.91 22.13 -9.58
CA PRO A 117 13.81 23.21 -9.97
C PRO A 117 14.59 23.78 -8.77
N GLU A 118 13.99 23.74 -7.58
CA GLU A 118 14.59 24.31 -6.35
C GLU A 118 15.57 23.35 -5.67
N THR A 119 15.24 22.06 -5.58
CA THR A 119 16.02 21.09 -4.81
C THR A 119 16.92 20.21 -5.68
N GLY A 120 16.73 20.20 -7.00
CA GLY A 120 17.40 19.30 -7.94
C GLY A 120 17.03 17.82 -7.74
N LYS A 121 16.10 17.51 -6.82
CA LYS A 121 15.68 16.14 -6.51
C LYS A 121 14.79 15.60 -7.61
N LYS A 122 14.92 14.29 -7.89
CA LYS A 122 14.10 13.58 -8.87
C LYS A 122 12.87 12.98 -8.20
N GLU A 123 11.69 13.45 -8.56
CA GLU A 123 10.42 12.97 -8.03
C GLU A 123 9.58 12.25 -9.07
N LYS A 124 8.92 11.17 -8.66
CA LYS A 124 7.95 10.46 -9.53
C LYS A 124 6.55 11.00 -9.27
N ARG A 125 5.98 11.70 -10.26
CA ARG A 125 4.63 12.27 -10.19
C ARG A 125 3.68 11.56 -11.15
N ARG A 126 2.40 11.52 -10.77
CA ARG A 126 1.31 11.08 -11.63
C ARG A 126 0.76 12.31 -12.36
N TYR A 127 0.45 12.18 -13.63
CA TYR A 127 -0.18 13.25 -14.40
C TYR A 127 -1.23 12.70 -15.36
N SER A 128 -2.24 13.53 -15.63
CA SER A 128 -3.26 13.30 -16.64
C SER A 128 -2.63 13.43 -18.03
N ILE A 129 -2.87 12.46 -18.92
CA ILE A 129 -2.34 12.51 -20.29
C ILE A 129 -3.04 13.59 -21.13
N GLY A 130 -4.33 13.85 -20.88
CA GLY A 130 -5.10 14.80 -21.69
C GLY A 130 -4.76 16.26 -21.37
N THR A 131 -4.68 16.57 -20.08
CA THR A 131 -4.51 17.94 -19.58
C THR A 131 -3.08 18.25 -19.13
N GLY A 132 -2.24 17.23 -18.93
CA GLY A 132 -0.91 17.41 -18.34
C GLY A 132 -0.92 17.69 -16.84
N THR A 133 -2.10 17.87 -16.21
CA THR A 133 -2.24 18.23 -14.81
C THR A 133 -1.63 17.17 -13.89
N HIS A 134 -0.86 17.61 -12.90
CA HIS A 134 -0.29 16.74 -11.87
C HIS A 134 -1.36 16.27 -10.89
N ILE A 135 -1.49 14.96 -10.72
CA ILE A 135 -2.40 14.33 -9.76
C ILE A 135 -1.60 14.02 -8.49
N VAL A 136 -1.72 14.92 -7.52
CA VAL A 136 -1.06 14.80 -6.22
C VAL A 136 -1.47 13.50 -5.53
N LYS A 137 -0.57 12.92 -4.73
CA LYS A 137 -0.91 11.78 -3.88
C LYS A 137 -1.54 12.34 -2.61
N ASN A 138 -2.84 12.10 -2.41
CA ASN A 138 -3.49 12.44 -1.17
C ASN A 138 -3.10 11.39 -0.11
N ILE A 139 -1.96 11.60 0.56
CA ILE A 139 -1.49 10.69 1.60
C ILE A 139 -2.07 11.21 2.90
N ASP A 140 -3.00 10.46 3.47
CA ASP A 140 -3.42 10.68 4.84
C ASP A 140 -2.27 10.30 5.79
N LEU A 141 -1.64 11.33 6.36
CA LEU A 141 -0.56 11.24 7.33
C LEU A 141 -1.05 11.46 8.77
N SER A 142 -2.38 11.50 9.01
CA SER A 142 -2.98 11.73 10.34
C SER A 142 -2.43 10.80 11.43
N TYR A 143 -2.10 9.55 11.08
CA TYR A 143 -1.49 8.59 12.01
C TYR A 143 -0.17 9.09 12.63
N GLN A 144 0.59 9.93 11.92
CA GLN A 144 1.86 10.47 12.43
C GLN A 144 1.65 11.49 13.56
N SER A 145 0.55 12.25 13.53
CA SER A 145 0.25 13.24 14.57
C SER A 145 -0.32 12.62 15.85
N GLU A 146 -0.84 11.39 15.79
CA GLU A 146 -1.40 10.68 16.95
C GLU A 146 -0.38 9.82 17.68
N TRP A 147 0.82 9.66 17.11
CA TRP A 147 1.87 8.85 17.72
C TRP A 147 2.38 9.50 19.00
N LYS A 148 2.48 8.71 20.05
CA LYS A 148 2.99 9.11 21.37
C LYS A 148 4.08 8.14 21.76
N ASP A 149 5.21 8.70 22.16
CA ASP A 149 6.35 7.97 22.67
C ASP A 149 5.93 7.17 23.91
N GLY A 150 6.22 5.87 23.89
CA GLY A 150 6.08 4.98 25.02
C GLY A 150 7.21 5.16 26.03
N VAL A 151 7.07 4.53 27.19
CA VAL A 151 8.05 4.61 28.30
C VAL A 151 9.43 4.05 27.91
N LEU A 152 9.49 3.16 26.92
CA LEU A 152 10.71 2.51 26.43
C LEU A 152 11.22 3.10 25.12
N ASP A 153 10.57 4.15 24.59
CA ASP A 153 11.03 4.83 23.40
C ASP A 153 12.15 5.82 23.76
N CYS A 154 13.12 6.00 22.86
CA CYS A 154 14.24 6.92 23.08
C CYS A 154 13.89 8.31 22.56
N ASP A 155 14.24 9.34 23.35
CA ASP A 155 14.05 10.72 22.94
C ASP A 155 14.75 11.02 21.60
N PRO A 156 14.08 11.74 20.66
CA PRO A 156 14.62 12.04 19.34
C PRO A 156 15.99 12.75 19.36
N ASP A 157 16.22 13.60 20.36
CA ASP A 157 17.47 14.34 20.52
C ASP A 157 18.64 13.40 20.86
N VAL A 158 18.39 12.36 21.66
CA VAL A 158 19.39 11.34 22.00
C VAL A 158 19.72 10.48 20.77
N VAL A 159 18.70 10.10 19.99
CA VAL A 159 18.86 9.28 18.77
C VAL A 159 19.60 10.05 17.66
N SER A 160 19.35 11.36 17.55
CA SER A 160 19.95 12.19 16.52
C SER A 160 21.41 12.56 16.80
N LYS A 161 21.88 12.37 18.04
CA LYS A 161 23.26 12.64 18.43
C LYS A 161 24.20 11.60 17.80
N MET A 162 25.05 12.04 16.88
CA MET A 162 26.12 11.22 16.33
C MET A 162 27.13 10.88 17.43
N SER A 163 27.18 9.61 17.84
CA SER A 163 28.03 9.11 18.93
C SER A 163 29.27 8.37 18.45
N PHE A 164 29.38 8.10 17.15
CA PHE A 164 30.46 7.31 16.57
C PHE A 164 31.30 8.14 15.61
N GLU A 165 32.61 8.19 15.90
CA GLU A 165 33.62 8.82 15.05
C GLU A 165 34.58 7.75 14.53
N THR A 166 34.80 7.72 13.22
CA THR A 166 35.77 6.81 12.61
C THR A 166 37.17 7.38 12.71
N VAL A 167 38.08 6.67 13.37
CA VAL A 167 39.51 7.00 13.32
C VAL A 167 40.17 6.19 12.20
N PRO A 168 40.81 6.81 11.19
CA PRO A 168 41.50 6.09 10.14
C PRO A 168 42.54 5.10 10.70
N GLY A 169 42.52 3.86 10.22
CA GLY A 169 43.47 2.82 10.62
C GLY A 169 43.15 2.09 11.93
N ILE A 170 42.15 2.54 12.70
CA ILE A 170 41.68 1.86 13.91
C ILE A 170 40.37 1.12 13.59
N PRO A 171 40.23 -0.16 13.94
CA PRO A 171 38.98 -0.87 13.73
C PRO A 171 37.86 -0.27 14.60
N PRO A 172 36.60 -0.28 14.13
CA PRO A 172 35.46 0.35 14.81
C PRO A 172 35.09 -0.32 16.14
N PHE A 173 35.55 -1.56 16.36
CA PHE A 173 35.35 -2.32 17.58
C PHE A 173 36.68 -2.95 18.02
N PRO A 174 36.82 -3.31 19.31
CA PRO A 174 37.92 -4.14 19.77
C PRO A 174 38.00 -5.47 19.01
N GLU A 175 39.23 -5.96 18.81
CA GLU A 175 39.50 -7.16 18.03
C GLU A 175 38.79 -8.42 18.57
N ASP A 176 38.61 -8.51 19.89
CA ASP A 176 37.92 -9.64 20.53
C ASP A 176 36.44 -9.72 20.13
N VAL A 177 35.76 -8.57 20.10
CA VAL A 177 34.36 -8.46 19.65
C VAL A 177 34.26 -8.83 18.17
N ILE A 178 35.22 -8.38 17.36
CA ILE A 178 35.28 -8.72 15.93
C ILE A 178 35.45 -10.23 15.73
N ARG A 179 36.28 -10.88 16.55
CA ARG A 179 36.51 -12.34 16.50
C ARG A 179 35.33 -13.16 16.97
N GLU A 180 34.50 -12.62 17.86
CA GLU A 180 33.26 -13.26 18.33
C GLU A 180 32.15 -13.16 17.26
N ILE A 181 31.98 -11.97 16.67
CA ILE A 181 30.99 -11.74 15.61
C ILE A 181 31.35 -12.53 14.35
N LYS A 182 32.64 -12.59 14.00
CA LYS A 182 33.09 -13.37 12.85
C LYS A 182 32.97 -14.86 13.18
N ASN A 183 32.19 -15.59 12.37
CA ASN A 183 32.15 -17.04 12.48
C ASN A 183 33.52 -17.63 12.11
N ARG A 184 34.32 -17.91 13.14
CA ARG A 184 35.71 -18.39 13.07
C ARG A 184 35.89 -19.63 12.20
N HIS A 185 34.84 -20.45 12.07
CA HIS A 185 34.90 -21.75 11.38
C HIS A 185 34.08 -21.80 10.09
N ARG A 186 33.48 -20.69 9.66
CA ARG A 186 32.79 -20.65 8.37
C ARG A 186 33.84 -20.67 7.25
N LYS A 187 34.04 -21.84 6.63
CA LYS A 187 34.68 -21.92 5.32
C LYS A 187 33.85 -21.08 4.35
N LEU A 188 34.43 -20.03 3.82
CA LEU A 188 33.86 -19.29 2.69
C LEU A 188 33.91 -20.26 1.51
N PHE A 189 32.78 -20.92 1.25
CA PHE A 189 32.51 -21.64 0.02
C PHE A 189 32.05 -20.65 -1.05
#